data_AF-A0A2E2PIX8-F1
#
_entry.id   AF-A0A2E2PIX8-F1
#
_cell.length_a   1.000
_cell.length_b   1.000
_cell.length_c   1.000
_cell.angle_alpha   90.00
_cell.angle_beta   90.00
_cell.angle_gamma   90.00
#
_symmetry.space_group_name_H-M   'P 1'
#
loop_
_entity.id
_entity.type
_entity.pdbx_description
1 polymer ?
#
loop_
_entity_poly.entity_id
_entity_poly.type
_entity_poly.pdbx_seq_one_letter_code
_entity_poly.pdbx_strand_id
1 'polypeptide(L)'
;MPYSFSYHKEKLVRKIRKINNLNSNIIFCCILQFIVLFASIEISKIFNFKLIKIKFLNFYSKKILIIYLSYFYFILIFYLTTFILILIDEKNGLQISNFLFFFYINFNLCLKIGKSEKFSNWIGSGLDETMRIFVMFIICLNCVYFLTRITHSLTLLK
;
A
#
# COMPACT_ATOMS: atom_id res chain seq x y z
N MET A 1 9.86 -6.48 42.94
CA MET A 1 9.82 -6.66 41.47
C MET A 1 10.08 -5.37 40.65
N PRO A 2 11.14 -4.56 40.90
CA PRO A 2 11.45 -3.38 40.06
C PRO A 2 12.38 -3.68 38.86
N TYR A 3 13.12 -4.79 38.89
CA TYR A 3 14.13 -5.12 37.87
C TYR A 3 13.53 -5.49 36.50
N SER A 4 12.33 -6.09 36.46
CA SER A 4 11.67 -6.47 35.19
C SER A 4 11.21 -5.25 34.40
N PHE A 5 10.75 -4.19 35.07
CA PHE A 5 10.27 -2.96 34.43
C PHE A 5 11.42 -2.13 33.85
N SER A 6 12.54 -2.03 34.58
CA SER A 6 13.76 -1.36 34.11
C SER A 6 14.33 -2.04 32.85
N TYR A 7 14.39 -3.38 32.86
CA TYR A 7 14.88 -4.16 31.73
C TYR A 7 14.01 -4.01 30.47
N HIS A 8 12.68 -4.04 30.62
CA HIS A 8 11.77 -3.80 29.51
C HIS A 8 11.89 -2.38 28.94
N LYS A 9 12.07 -1.38 29.80
CA LYS A 9 12.25 0.02 29.38
C LYS A 9 13.56 0.19 28.61
N GLU A 10 14.67 -0.38 29.07
CA GLU A 10 15.94 -0.34 28.33
C GLU A 10 15.86 -1.05 26.97
N LYS A 11 15.19 -2.20 26.89
CA LYS A 11 15.00 -2.93 25.63
C LYS A 11 14.20 -2.10 24.62
N LEU A 12 13.19 -1.38 25.10
CA LEU A 12 12.35 -0.49 24.29
C LEU A 12 13.15 0.75 23.82
N VAL A 13 13.94 1.37 24.70
CA VAL A 13 14.81 2.50 24.34
C VAL A 13 15.88 2.10 23.31
N ARG A 14 16.47 0.90 23.43
CA ARG A 14 17.41 0.37 22.42
C ARG A 14 16.73 0.12 21.07
N LYS A 15 15.48 -0.37 21.05
CA LYS A 15 14.68 -0.49 19.83
C LYS A 15 14.42 0.87 19.19
N ILE A 16 14.02 1.88 19.98
CA ILE A 16 13.79 3.26 19.48
C ILE A 16 15.06 3.85 18.87
N ARG A 17 16.22 3.65 19.50
CA ARG A 17 17.50 4.17 18.98
C ARG A 17 17.90 3.53 17.64
N LYS A 18 17.56 2.26 17.42
CA LYS A 18 17.71 1.59 16.11
C LYS A 18 16.70 2.07 15.06
N ILE A 19 15.47 2.39 15.47
CA ILE A 19 14.46 3.00 14.59
C ILE A 19 14.97 4.34 14.03
N ASN A 20 15.67 5.14 14.83
CA ASN A 20 16.27 6.39 14.34
C ASN A 20 17.27 6.18 13.19
N ASN A 21 18.03 5.09 13.17
CA ASN A 21 18.90 4.74 12.05
C ASN A 21 18.13 4.18 10.84
N LEU A 22 16.87 3.78 11.03
CA LEU A 22 15.95 3.29 10.00
C LEU A 22 15.16 4.43 9.33
N ASN A 23 15.27 5.66 9.84
CA ASN A 23 14.46 6.80 9.40
C ASN A 23 14.60 7.11 7.91
N SER A 24 15.82 7.07 7.35
CA SER A 24 16.02 7.31 5.90
C SER A 24 15.28 6.29 5.05
N ASN A 25 15.38 5.00 5.40
CA ASN A 25 14.70 3.91 4.69
C ASN A 25 13.18 4.01 4.77
N ILE A 26 12.66 4.39 5.94
CA ILE A 26 11.23 4.65 6.13
C ILE A 26 10.79 5.78 5.20
N ILE A 27 11.51 6.90 5.16
CA ILE A 27 11.18 8.05 4.29
C ILE A 27 11.17 7.64 2.82
N PHE A 28 12.18 6.93 2.32
CA PHE A 28 12.20 6.46 0.93
C PHE A 28 11.04 5.52 0.60
N CYS A 29 10.72 4.59 1.50
CA CYS A 29 9.56 3.70 1.32
C CYS A 29 8.25 4.52 1.28
N CYS A 30 8.10 5.52 2.15
CA CYS A 30 6.94 6.40 2.15
C CYS A 30 6.79 7.16 0.83
N ILE A 31 7.88 7.74 0.32
CA ILE A 31 7.88 8.46 -0.96
C ILE A 31 7.44 7.53 -2.10
N LEU A 32 7.99 6.30 -2.15
CA LEU A 32 7.61 5.33 -3.18
C LEU A 32 6.14 4.93 -3.07
N GLN A 33 5.63 4.70 -1.86
CA GLN A 33 4.21 4.43 -1.63
C GLN A 33 3.31 5.57 -2.12
N PHE A 34 3.69 6.83 -1.87
CA PHE A 34 2.98 8.00 -2.38
C PHE A 34 2.98 8.06 -3.92
N ILE A 35 4.12 7.81 -4.55
CA ILE A 35 4.24 7.77 -6.02
C ILE A 35 3.31 6.71 -6.61
N VAL A 36 3.31 5.49 -6.05
CA VAL A 36 2.45 4.39 -6.50
C VAL A 36 0.98 4.73 -6.31
N LEU A 37 0.61 5.33 -5.17
CA LEU A 37 -0.76 5.75 -4.90
C LEU A 37 -1.22 6.81 -5.89
N PHE A 38 -0.39 7.83 -6.14
CA PHE A 38 -0.69 8.90 -7.09
C PHE A 38 -0.87 8.35 -8.51
N ALA A 39 0.07 7.53 -8.98
CA ALA A 39 -0.02 6.87 -10.28
C ALA A 39 -1.30 6.02 -10.40
N SER A 40 -1.65 5.28 -9.35
CA SER A 40 -2.87 4.46 -9.31
C SER A 40 -4.14 5.31 -9.35
N ILE A 41 -4.14 6.49 -8.72
CA ILE A 41 -5.24 7.45 -8.80
C ILE A 41 -5.39 7.98 -10.23
N GLU A 42 -4.29 8.38 -10.88
CA GLU A 42 -4.33 8.85 -12.27
C GLU A 42 -4.83 7.77 -13.23
N ILE A 43 -4.36 6.53 -13.09
CA ILE A 43 -4.88 5.40 -13.88
C ILE A 43 -6.37 5.20 -13.62
N SER A 44 -6.81 5.26 -12.37
CA SER A 44 -8.24 5.10 -12.05
C SER A 44 -9.13 6.18 -12.69
N LYS A 45 -8.63 7.41 -12.86
CA LYS A 45 -9.31 8.48 -13.60
C LYS A 45 -9.43 8.13 -15.09
N ILE A 46 -8.37 7.62 -15.70
CA ILE A 46 -8.38 7.20 -17.12
C ILE A 46 -9.47 6.14 -17.36
N PHE A 47 -9.65 5.21 -16.42
CA PHE A 47 -10.66 4.15 -16.51
C PHE A 47 -12.03 4.51 -15.91
N ASN A 48 -12.25 5.74 -15.44
CA ASN A 48 -13.51 6.22 -14.85
C ASN A 48 -14.02 5.40 -13.64
N PHE A 49 -13.14 4.88 -12.79
CA PHE A 49 -13.55 4.22 -11.54
C PHE A 49 -12.85 4.81 -10.32
N LYS A 50 -13.44 4.58 -9.14
CA LYS A 50 -12.83 4.96 -7.85
C LYS A 50 -11.92 3.84 -7.35
N LEU A 51 -10.65 4.13 -7.07
CA LEU A 51 -9.65 3.13 -6.61
C LEU A 51 -9.98 2.56 -5.23
N ILE A 52 -10.35 3.40 -4.27
CA ILE A 52 -10.74 2.97 -2.91
C ILE A 52 -12.22 3.29 -2.70
N LYS A 53 -12.99 2.32 -2.19
CA LYS A 53 -14.38 2.51 -1.76
C LYS A 53 -14.46 2.07 -0.29
N ILE A 54 -14.47 3.03 0.63
CA ILE A 54 -14.73 2.74 2.04
C ILE A 54 -16.24 2.61 2.23
N LYS A 55 -16.73 1.38 2.47
CA LYS A 55 -18.17 1.12 2.71
C LYS A 55 -18.69 1.79 3.98
N PHE A 56 -17.81 2.12 4.93
CA PHE A 56 -18.18 2.67 6.25
C PHE A 56 -18.74 4.11 6.20
N LEU A 57 -18.48 4.87 5.13
CA LEU A 57 -18.97 6.24 4.96
C LEU A 57 -20.20 6.25 4.04
N ASN A 58 -21.31 5.73 4.53
CA ASN A 58 -22.64 5.89 3.92
C ASN A 58 -23.21 7.29 4.21
N PHE A 59 -22.37 8.33 4.14
CA PHE A 59 -22.84 9.71 4.31
C PHE A 59 -23.37 10.24 2.98
N TYR A 60 -24.64 10.63 3.01
CA TYR A 60 -25.36 11.34 1.96
C TYR A 60 -24.59 12.61 1.54
N SER A 61 -23.78 12.53 0.47
CA SER A 61 -23.64 13.55 -0.59
C SER A 61 -22.37 13.36 -1.44
N LYS A 62 -22.48 13.66 -2.74
CA LYS A 62 -21.47 13.55 -3.80
C LYS A 62 -20.28 14.53 -3.70
N LYS A 63 -19.77 14.86 -2.51
CA LYS A 63 -18.70 15.86 -2.39
C LYS A 63 -17.33 15.24 -2.63
N ILE A 64 -16.56 15.82 -3.55
CA ILE A 64 -15.13 15.57 -3.81
C ILE A 64 -14.32 15.45 -2.51
N LEU A 65 -14.70 16.22 -1.48
CA LEU A 65 -14.14 16.17 -0.13
C LEU A 65 -14.14 14.75 0.49
N ILE A 66 -15.23 13.98 0.35
CA ILE A 66 -15.34 12.63 0.93
C ILE A 66 -14.35 11.67 0.27
N ILE A 67 -14.07 11.87 -1.03
CA ILE A 67 -13.10 11.06 -1.76
C ILE A 67 -11.69 11.33 -1.18
N TYR A 68 -11.30 12.59 -1.02
CA TYR A 68 -10.01 12.93 -0.43
C TYR A 68 -9.89 12.48 1.03
N LEU A 69 -10.95 12.63 1.83
CA LEU A 69 -11.01 12.11 3.20
C LEU A 69 -10.83 10.59 3.25
N SER A 70 -11.40 9.84 2.30
CA SER A 70 -11.24 8.39 2.24
C SER A 70 -9.79 7.98 1.93
N TYR A 71 -9.11 8.70 1.04
CA TYR A 71 -7.68 8.47 0.77
C TYR A 71 -6.81 8.83 1.97
N PHE A 72 -7.09 9.97 2.62
CA PHE A 72 -6.37 10.40 3.82
C PHE A 72 -6.51 9.37 4.95
N TYR A 73 -7.73 8.88 5.20
CA TYR A 73 -7.98 7.86 6.22
C TYR A 73 -7.26 6.55 5.92
N PHE A 74 -7.26 6.12 4.66
CA PHE A 74 -6.51 4.93 4.22
C PHE A 74 -5.01 5.08 4.49
N ILE A 75 -4.42 6.23 4.14
CA ILE A 75 -3.01 6.54 4.39
C ILE A 75 -2.71 6.50 5.89
N LEU A 76 -3.58 7.08 6.72
CA LEU A 76 -3.38 7.14 8.16
C LEU A 76 -3.42 5.76 8.82
N ILE A 77 -4.40 4.91 8.47
CA ILE A 77 -4.44 3.50 8.93
C ILE A 77 -3.17 2.77 8.52
N PHE A 78 -2.75 2.96 7.27
CA PHE A 78 -1.62 2.25 6.73
C PHE A 78 -0.32 2.64 7.45
N TYR A 79 -0.13 3.92 7.76
CA TYR A 79 1.01 4.36 8.57
C TYR A 79 1.00 3.83 9.99
N LEU A 80 -0.17 3.80 10.65
CA LEU A 80 -0.30 3.19 11.97
C LEU A 80 0.07 1.69 11.93
N THR A 81 -0.40 0.97 10.91
CA THR A 81 -0.10 -0.45 10.73
C THR A 81 1.39 -0.68 10.49
N THR A 82 2.01 0.15 9.64
CA THR A 82 3.45 0.13 9.37
C THR A 82 4.25 0.34 10.64
N PHE A 83 3.86 1.32 11.47
CA PHE A 83 4.53 1.61 12.73
C PHE A 83 4.45 0.42 13.69
N ILE A 84 3.27 -0.21 13.83
CA ILE A 84 3.10 -1.41 14.65
C ILE A 84 4.00 -2.55 14.15
N LEU A 85 4.05 -2.80 12.84
CA LEU A 85 4.89 -3.86 12.26
C LEU A 85 6.38 -3.60 12.49
N ILE A 86 6.84 -2.36 12.38
CA ILE A 86 8.24 -1.97 12.68
C ILE A 86 8.58 -2.22 14.15
N LEU A 87 7.64 -1.97 15.08
CA LEU A 87 7.87 -2.26 16.50
C LEU A 87 8.02 -3.76 16.80
N ILE A 88 7.31 -4.60 16.03
CA ILE A 88 7.37 -6.06 16.15
C ILE A 88 8.68 -6.58 15.57
N ASP A 89 8.95 -6.33 14.28
CA ASP A 89 10.01 -7.00 13.51
C ASP A 89 10.88 -6.04 12.66
N GLU A 90 11.06 -4.80 13.13
CA GLU A 90 12.01 -3.80 12.59
C GLU A 90 12.00 -3.69 11.05
N LYS A 91 13.06 -4.21 10.38
CA LYS A 91 13.22 -4.18 8.92
C LYS A 91 12.23 -5.08 8.18
N ASN A 92 11.98 -6.27 8.70
CA ASN A 92 11.02 -7.19 8.10
C ASN A 92 9.61 -6.63 8.23
N GLY A 93 9.31 -5.98 9.36
CA GLY A 93 8.06 -5.25 9.57
C GLY A 93 7.81 -4.19 8.49
N LEU A 94 8.84 -3.41 8.13
CA LEU A 94 8.76 -2.45 7.02
C LEU A 94 8.54 -3.13 5.67
N GLN A 95 9.22 -4.24 5.38
CA GLN A 95 9.05 -5.00 4.13
C GLN A 95 7.67 -5.62 3.99
N ILE A 96 7.16 -6.23 5.06
CA ILE A 96 5.80 -6.79 5.12
C ILE A 96 4.79 -5.68 4.87
N SER A 97 4.97 -4.51 5.50
CA SER A 97 4.08 -3.38 5.28
C SER A 97 4.10 -2.91 3.82
N ASN A 98 5.28 -2.74 3.22
CA ASN A 98 5.43 -2.37 1.82
C ASN A 98 4.74 -3.37 0.89
N PHE A 99 4.93 -4.67 1.11
CA PHE A 99 4.23 -5.71 0.36
C PHE A 99 2.72 -5.55 0.46
N LEU A 100 2.18 -5.41 1.68
CA LEU A 100 0.73 -5.24 1.90
C LEU A 100 0.18 -4.00 1.21
N PHE A 101 0.92 -2.88 1.26
CA PHE A 101 0.55 -1.65 0.55
C PHE A 101 0.44 -1.86 -0.95
N PHE A 102 1.55 -2.30 -1.56
CA PHE A 102 1.63 -2.44 -3.00
C PHE A 102 0.64 -3.48 -3.49
N PHE A 103 0.50 -4.60 -2.77
CA PHE A 103 -0.49 -5.60 -3.10
C PHE A 103 -1.89 -5.02 -3.05
N TYR A 104 -2.29 -4.37 -1.95
CA TYR A 104 -3.65 -3.84 -1.82
C TYR A 104 -3.99 -2.81 -2.91
N ILE A 105 -3.09 -1.87 -3.20
CA ILE A 105 -3.30 -0.83 -4.19
C ILE A 105 -3.36 -1.41 -5.61
N ASN A 106 -2.35 -2.20 -5.99
CA ASN A 106 -2.29 -2.76 -7.35
C ASN A 106 -3.39 -3.79 -7.58
N PHE A 107 -3.74 -4.60 -6.58
CA PHE A 107 -4.81 -5.59 -6.70
C PHE A 107 -6.16 -4.92 -6.92
N ASN A 108 -6.49 -3.91 -6.13
CA ASN A 108 -7.74 -3.15 -6.32
C ASN A 108 -7.79 -2.43 -7.66
N LEU A 109 -6.66 -1.88 -8.11
CA LEU A 109 -6.56 -1.23 -9.41
C LEU A 109 -6.80 -2.24 -10.54
N CYS A 110 -6.02 -3.32 -10.57
CA CYS A 110 -6.04 -4.34 -11.62
C CYS A 110 -7.39 -5.06 -11.69
N LEU A 111 -8.00 -5.39 -10.54
CA LEU A 111 -9.35 -5.96 -10.51
C LEU A 111 -10.38 -5.04 -11.18
N LYS A 112 -10.31 -3.74 -10.93
CA LYS A 112 -11.26 -2.77 -11.50
C LYS A 112 -11.00 -2.54 -12.98
N ILE A 113 -9.74 -2.56 -13.41
CA ILE A 113 -9.38 -2.51 -14.83
C ILE A 113 -9.92 -3.75 -15.55
N GLY A 114 -9.70 -4.96 -15.00
CA GLY A 114 -10.17 -6.22 -15.60
C GLY A 114 -11.68 -6.28 -15.83
N LYS A 115 -12.45 -5.59 -14.98
CA LYS A 115 -13.91 -5.44 -15.06
C LYS A 115 -14.39 -4.26 -15.89
N SER A 116 -13.49 -3.40 -16.35
CA SER A 116 -13.88 -2.18 -17.05
C SER A 116 -14.19 -2.45 -18.53
N GLU A 117 -15.23 -1.79 -19.04
CA GLU A 117 -15.56 -1.82 -20.47
C GLU A 117 -14.41 -1.24 -21.33
N LYS A 118 -13.73 -0.20 -20.83
CA LYS A 118 -12.56 0.37 -21.50
C LYS A 118 -11.47 -0.67 -21.75
N PHE A 119 -11.17 -1.51 -20.76
CA PHE A 119 -10.20 -2.59 -20.94
C PHE A 119 -10.72 -3.69 -21.87
N SER A 120 -12.01 -4.04 -21.76
CA SER A 120 -12.67 -4.99 -22.68
C SER A 120 -12.56 -4.53 -24.14
N ASN A 121 -12.78 -3.25 -24.41
CA ASN A 121 -12.70 -2.68 -25.76
C ASN A 121 -11.26 -2.64 -26.27
N TRP A 122 -10.28 -2.46 -25.38
CA TRP A 122 -8.87 -2.39 -25.76
C TRP A 122 -8.27 -3.76 -26.09
N ILE A 123 -8.57 -4.79 -25.29
CA ILE A 123 -8.01 -6.13 -25.49
C ILE A 123 -8.77 -6.96 -26.55
N GLY A 124 -9.97 -6.53 -26.91
CA GLY A 124 -10.85 -7.21 -27.85
C GLY A 124 -11.98 -7.98 -27.15
N SER A 125 -13.15 -8.02 -27.78
CA SER A 125 -14.38 -8.64 -27.25
C SER A 125 -14.31 -10.16 -27.10
N GLY A 126 -13.28 -10.82 -27.63
CA GLY A 126 -13.11 -12.27 -27.57
C GLY A 126 -12.62 -12.81 -26.23
N LEU A 127 -12.15 -11.95 -25.32
CA LEU A 127 -11.70 -12.36 -24.00
C LEU A 127 -12.80 -12.17 -22.96
N ASP A 128 -13.22 -13.25 -22.29
CA ASP A 128 -14.22 -13.20 -21.23
C ASP A 128 -13.72 -12.42 -19.99
N GLU A 129 -14.63 -12.02 -19.11
CA GLU A 129 -14.27 -11.24 -17.92
C GLU A 129 -13.29 -12.00 -17.01
N THR A 130 -13.46 -13.31 -16.88
CA THR A 130 -12.62 -14.17 -16.04
C THR A 130 -11.17 -14.13 -16.50
N MET A 131 -10.91 -14.30 -17.80
CA MET A 131 -9.57 -14.23 -18.35
C MET A 131 -8.99 -12.81 -18.27
N ARG A 132 -9.81 -11.77 -18.47
CA ARG A 132 -9.34 -10.38 -18.30
C ARG A 132 -8.89 -10.11 -16.87
N ILE A 133 -9.63 -10.60 -15.88
CA ILE A 133 -9.26 -10.51 -14.47
C ILE A 133 -7.99 -11.30 -14.19
N PHE A 134 -7.86 -12.50 -14.76
CA PHE A 134 -6.65 -13.33 -14.59
C PHE A 134 -5.40 -12.66 -15.16
N VAL A 135 -5.47 -12.10 -16.37
CA VAL A 135 -4.36 -11.32 -16.97
C VAL A 135 -3.99 -10.15 -16.07
N MET A 136 -4.97 -9.40 -15.59
CA MET A 136 -4.75 -8.28 -14.67
C MET A 136 -4.17 -8.73 -13.32
N PHE A 137 -4.51 -9.91 -12.84
CA PHE A 137 -3.93 -10.49 -11.64
C PHE A 137 -2.43 -10.83 -11.84
N ILE A 138 -2.06 -11.41 -12.98
CA ILE A 138 -0.64 -11.66 -13.32
C ILE A 138 0.14 -10.34 -13.38
N ILE A 139 -0.42 -9.32 -14.03
CA ILE A 139 0.18 -7.98 -14.08
C ILE A 139 0.36 -7.41 -12.66
N CYS A 140 -0.67 -7.51 -11.82
CA CYS A 140 -0.62 -7.09 -10.42
C CYS A 140 0.54 -7.75 -9.67
N LEU A 141 0.68 -9.08 -9.75
CA LEU A 141 1.75 -9.80 -9.06
C LEU A 141 3.15 -9.34 -9.51
N ASN A 142 3.33 -9.12 -10.81
CA ASN A 142 4.59 -8.61 -11.35
C ASN A 142 4.92 -7.20 -10.85
N CYS A 143 3.93 -6.30 -10.83
CA CYS A 143 4.10 -4.95 -10.29
C CYS A 143 4.47 -4.99 -8.80
N VAL A 144 3.76 -5.81 -8.01
CA VAL A 144 4.03 -5.97 -6.57
C VAL A 144 5.43 -6.54 -6.32
N TYR A 145 5.82 -7.56 -7.07
CA TYR A 145 7.17 -8.13 -6.99
C TYR A 145 8.25 -7.09 -7.31
N PHE A 146 8.07 -6.32 -8.39
CA PHE A 146 9.03 -5.29 -8.77
C PHE A 146 9.15 -4.19 -7.71
N LEU A 147 8.02 -3.67 -7.21
CA LEU A 147 7.99 -2.62 -6.20
C LEU A 147 8.59 -3.08 -4.86
N THR A 148 8.28 -4.30 -4.43
CA THR A 148 8.85 -4.87 -3.20
C THR A 148 10.35 -5.14 -3.34
N ARG A 149 10.84 -5.51 -4.53
CA ARG A 149 12.28 -5.65 -4.79
C ARG A 149 13.01 -4.31 -4.71
N ILE A 150 12.39 -3.22 -5.17
CA ILE A 150 12.94 -1.87 -5.01
C ILE A 150 13.03 -1.52 -3.52
N THR A 151 11.94 -1.68 -2.76
CA THR A 151 11.96 -1.36 -1.32
C THR A 151 12.91 -2.24 -0.54
N HIS A 152 13.06 -3.51 -0.92
CA HIS A 152 14.03 -4.41 -0.31
C HIS A 152 15.46 -3.92 -0.53
N SER A 153 15.82 -3.58 -1.77
CA SER A 153 17.13 -3.02 -2.11
C SER A 153 17.43 -1.74 -1.32
N LEU A 154 16.45 -0.84 -1.20
CA LEU A 154 16.59 0.39 -0.39
C LEU A 154 16.88 0.09 1.08
N THR A 155 16.23 -0.92 1.68
CA THR A 155 16.48 -1.27 3.09
C THR A 155 17.79 -2.02 3.36
N LEU A 156 18.43 -2.52 2.29
CA LEU A 156 19.74 -3.19 2.35
C LEU A 156 20.91 -2.23 2.16
N LEU A 157 20.71 -1.09 1.49
CA LEU A 157 21.71 -0.02 1.41
C LEU A 157 21.99 0.49 2.83
N LYS A 158 23.23 0.30 3.28
CA LYS A 158 23.77 0.77 4.57
C LYS A 158 24.57 2.04 4.36
#